data_AF-A0A351IZP5-F1
#
_entry.id   AF-A0A351IZP5-F1
#
_cell.length_a   1.000
_cell.length_b   1.000
_cell.length_c   1.000
_cell.angle_alpha   90.00
_cell.angle_beta   90.00
_cell.angle_gamma   90.00
#
_symmetry.space_group_name_H-M   'P 1'
#
loop_
_entity.id
_entity.type
_entity.pdbx_description
1 polymer ?
#
loop_
_entity_poly.entity_id
_entity_poly.type
_entity_poly.pdbx_seq_one_letter_code
_entity_poly.pdbx_strand_id
1 'polypeptide(L)'
;MKTQRTDLAMEVHELLKEKNKPMDGIISTEETIGHSKVTTIKIENEQGETCAGKPQGTYYTLDIGQVWMDDAEDYREKVMALKEIIARSIQKYPDTGCAFVAGLGNRAITADSVGPNAVSHIIVTRHIREARPELFTNLGFSEIAAISPGVLGETGIESAEVLSCIANRIKPKFLVVIDALASRRISRLATTIQISDSGINPGSGVGNNRPAIDQKHLGLPVIS
;
A
#
# COMPACT_ATOMS: atom_id res chain seq x y z
N MET A 1 -10.63 -26.75 -9.32
CA MET A 1 -11.33 -25.87 -8.36
C MET A 1 -10.84 -24.45 -8.59
N LYS A 2 -11.70 -23.50 -9.00
CA LYS A 2 -11.30 -22.09 -9.15
C LYS A 2 -11.03 -21.53 -7.75
N THR A 3 -9.76 -21.33 -7.41
CA THR A 3 -9.36 -20.59 -6.22
C THR A 3 -9.95 -19.18 -6.34
N GLN A 4 -10.92 -18.83 -5.50
CA GLN A 4 -11.46 -17.47 -5.46
C GLN A 4 -10.33 -16.53 -5.03
N ARG A 5 -10.00 -15.56 -5.90
CA ARG A 5 -8.81 -14.71 -5.81
C ARG A 5 -9.11 -13.47 -4.99
N THR A 6 -8.19 -13.10 -4.11
CA THR A 6 -8.27 -11.87 -3.29
C THR A 6 -6.89 -11.44 -2.84
N ASP A 7 -6.63 -10.14 -2.88
CA ASP A 7 -5.42 -9.52 -2.35
C ASP A 7 -5.62 -8.97 -0.92
N LEU A 8 -6.84 -9.01 -0.37
CA LEU A 8 -7.14 -8.50 0.97
C LEU A 8 -6.80 -9.54 2.06
N ALA A 9 -6.05 -9.13 3.09
CA ALA A 9 -5.66 -10.00 4.20
C ALA A 9 -6.85 -10.42 5.06
N MET A 10 -7.80 -9.50 5.30
CA MET A 10 -9.04 -9.81 6.01
C MET A 10 -9.86 -10.89 5.28
N GLU A 11 -9.81 -10.89 3.95
CA GLU A 11 -10.54 -11.83 3.12
C GLU A 11 -9.99 -13.24 3.32
N VAL A 12 -8.66 -13.41 3.22
CA VAL A 12 -8.02 -14.68 3.52
C VAL A 12 -8.42 -15.20 4.90
N HIS A 13 -8.43 -14.33 5.91
CA HIS A 13 -8.84 -14.68 7.27
C HIS A 13 -10.28 -15.19 7.35
N GLU A 14 -11.22 -14.53 6.65
CA GLU A 14 -12.61 -15.01 6.54
C GLU A 14 -12.69 -16.43 5.96
N LEU A 15 -11.91 -16.73 4.90
CA LEU A 15 -11.91 -18.06 4.27
C LEU A 15 -11.35 -19.15 5.19
N LEU A 16 -10.35 -18.82 6.02
CA LEU A 16 -9.79 -19.74 7.00
C LEU A 16 -10.81 -20.05 8.10
N LYS A 17 -11.53 -19.03 8.57
CA LYS A 17 -12.65 -19.19 9.51
C LYS A 17 -13.78 -20.04 8.93
N GLU A 18 -14.23 -19.74 7.71
CA GLU A 18 -15.30 -20.52 7.03
C GLU A 18 -14.93 -21.99 6.86
N LYS A 19 -13.63 -22.31 6.74
CA LYS A 19 -13.12 -23.67 6.57
C LYS A 19 -12.70 -24.34 7.88
N ASN A 20 -12.94 -23.72 9.05
CA ASN A 20 -12.48 -24.20 10.36
C ASN A 20 -10.99 -24.61 10.38
N LYS A 21 -10.14 -23.85 9.68
CA LYS A 21 -8.69 -24.10 9.68
C LYS A 21 -8.01 -23.45 10.89
N PRO A 22 -6.93 -24.04 11.42
CA PRO A 22 -6.11 -23.41 12.46
C PRO A 22 -5.60 -22.05 11.98
N MET A 23 -5.67 -21.03 12.84
CA MET A 23 -5.22 -19.66 12.58
C MET A 23 -3.95 -19.32 13.39
N ASP A 24 -3.16 -20.34 13.72
CA ASP A 24 -1.91 -20.16 14.47
C ASP A 24 -0.99 -19.18 13.74
N GLY A 25 -0.48 -18.17 14.46
CA GLY A 25 0.34 -17.11 13.89
C GLY A 25 -0.42 -15.97 13.21
N ILE A 26 -1.76 -15.93 13.30
CA ILE A 26 -2.60 -14.84 12.78
C ILE A 26 -3.39 -14.18 13.91
N ILE A 27 -3.09 -12.91 14.19
CA ILE A 27 -3.84 -12.08 15.14
C ILE A 27 -4.76 -11.15 14.34
N SER A 28 -6.02 -11.03 14.78
CA SER A 28 -7.01 -10.15 14.17
C SER A 28 -7.66 -9.27 15.22
N THR A 29 -7.62 -7.96 14.99
CA THR A 29 -8.31 -6.97 15.81
C THR A 29 -9.18 -6.07 14.92
N GLU A 30 -10.24 -5.51 15.50
CA GLU A 30 -11.11 -4.55 14.84
C GLU A 30 -11.24 -3.32 15.72
N GLU A 31 -11.18 -2.15 15.11
CA GLU A 31 -11.43 -0.86 15.76
C GLU A 31 -12.20 0.05 14.79
N THR A 32 -12.76 1.13 15.33
CA THR A 32 -13.38 2.19 14.52
C THR A 32 -12.58 3.47 14.72
N ILE A 33 -12.15 4.09 13.62
CA ILE A 33 -11.46 5.38 13.62
C ILE A 33 -12.31 6.34 12.79
N GLY A 34 -12.80 7.40 13.42
CA GLY A 34 -13.80 8.28 12.81
C GLY A 34 -15.02 7.48 12.38
N HIS A 35 -15.38 7.58 11.09
CA HIS A 35 -16.50 6.84 10.48
C HIS A 35 -16.04 5.59 9.69
N SER A 36 -14.79 5.15 9.86
CA SER A 36 -14.22 4.00 9.13
C SER A 36 -14.00 2.81 10.07
N LYS A 37 -14.40 1.62 9.61
CA LYS A 37 -14.04 0.36 10.27
C LYS A 37 -12.63 -0.04 9.85
N VAL A 38 -11.77 -0.33 10.82
CA VAL A 38 -10.41 -0.80 10.58
C VAL A 38 -10.29 -2.23 11.10
N THR A 39 -9.90 -3.16 10.23
CA THR A 39 -9.51 -4.50 10.62
C THR A 39 -8.00 -4.62 10.50
N THR A 40 -7.32 -4.94 11.60
CA THR A 40 -5.88 -5.22 11.59
C THR A 40 -5.67 -6.73 11.61
N ILE A 41 -4.91 -7.23 10.63
CA ILE A 41 -4.41 -8.61 10.60
C ILE A 41 -2.90 -8.55 10.78
N LYS A 42 -2.38 -9.27 11.79
CA LYS A 42 -0.94 -9.44 12.00
C LYS A 42 -0.57 -10.89 11.76
N ILE A 43 0.34 -11.11 10.82
CA ILE A 43 0.91 -12.42 10.51
C ILE A 43 2.29 -12.48 11.17
N GLU A 44 2.44 -13.32 12.19
CA GLU A 44 3.57 -13.29 13.11
C GLU A 44 4.66 -14.34 12.83
N ASN A 45 4.34 -15.40 12.08
CA ASN A 45 5.29 -16.50 11.84
C ASN A 45 5.01 -17.23 10.50
N GLU A 46 5.92 -18.12 10.11
CA GLU A 46 5.86 -18.91 8.87
C GLU A 46 4.60 -19.78 8.77
N GLN A 47 4.08 -20.24 9.91
CA GLN A 47 2.85 -21.01 9.96
C GLN A 47 1.65 -20.13 9.59
N GLY A 48 1.62 -18.89 10.10
CA GLY A 48 0.69 -17.85 9.70
C GLY A 48 0.79 -17.50 8.22
N GLU A 49 2.00 -17.41 7.66
CA GLU A 49 2.18 -17.19 6.21
C GLU A 49 1.61 -18.32 5.38
N THR A 50 1.87 -19.56 5.79
CA THR A 50 1.38 -20.76 5.11
C THR A 50 -0.14 -20.84 5.16
N CYS A 51 -0.73 -20.52 6.31
CA CYS A 51 -2.17 -20.46 6.48
C CYS A 51 -2.79 -19.33 5.65
N ALA A 52 -2.21 -18.14 5.69
CA ALA A 52 -2.76 -16.96 5.03
C ALA A 52 -2.44 -16.88 3.51
N GLY A 53 -1.39 -17.55 3.05
CA GLY A 53 -0.84 -17.30 1.71
C GLY A 53 -0.37 -15.85 1.52
N LYS A 54 0.02 -15.18 2.62
CA LYS A 54 0.52 -13.79 2.63
C LYS A 54 1.76 -13.72 3.52
N PRO A 55 2.76 -12.88 3.17
CA PRO A 55 3.96 -12.74 3.99
C PRO A 55 3.68 -12.20 5.39
N GLN A 56 4.61 -12.42 6.32
CA GLN A 56 4.62 -11.80 7.64
C GLN A 56 4.55 -10.28 7.53
N GLY A 57 3.83 -9.68 8.48
CA GLY A 57 3.60 -8.25 8.48
C GLY A 57 2.28 -7.88 9.14
N THR A 58 2.04 -6.57 9.18
CA THR A 58 0.79 -5.99 9.67
C THR A 58 0.01 -5.45 8.49
N TYR A 59 -1.26 -5.82 8.40
CA TYR A 59 -2.19 -5.44 7.35
C TYR A 59 -3.35 -4.69 7.98
N TYR A 60 -3.49 -3.42 7.65
CA TYR A 60 -4.64 -2.60 8.02
C TYR A 60 -5.60 -2.59 6.85
N THR A 61 -6.83 -3.07 7.04
CA THR A 61 -7.90 -2.95 6.05
C THR A 61 -8.91 -1.93 6.54
N LEU A 62 -9.03 -0.82 5.81
CA LEU A 62 -9.91 0.30 6.10
C LEU A 62 -11.14 0.24 5.18
N ASP A 63 -12.32 0.06 5.77
CA ASP A 63 -13.59 0.20 5.06
C ASP A 63 -14.01 1.66 5.09
N ILE A 64 -13.95 2.30 3.92
CA ILE A 64 -14.30 3.71 3.71
C ILE A 64 -15.70 3.86 3.10
N GLY A 65 -16.42 2.75 2.82
CA GLY A 65 -17.73 2.80 2.21
C GLY A 65 -17.76 3.52 0.86
N GLN A 66 -18.94 3.99 0.46
CA GLN A 66 -19.16 4.66 -0.84
C GLN A 66 -18.82 6.15 -0.74
N VAL A 67 -17.52 6.48 -0.73
CA VAL A 67 -17.03 7.86 -0.51
C VAL A 67 -17.57 8.89 -1.50
N TRP A 68 -18.02 8.48 -2.68
CA TRP A 68 -18.65 9.35 -3.67
C TRP A 68 -20.09 9.76 -3.30
N MET A 69 -20.68 9.17 -2.26
CA MET A 69 -21.98 9.56 -1.71
C MET A 69 -21.86 10.40 -0.43
N ASP A 70 -20.64 10.58 0.10
CA ASP A 70 -20.42 11.29 1.35
C ASP A 70 -20.63 12.80 1.20
N ASP A 71 -21.03 13.43 2.30
CA ASP A 71 -20.87 14.87 2.45
C ASP A 71 -19.42 15.25 2.80
N ALA A 72 -19.15 16.55 2.90
CA ALA A 72 -17.80 17.05 3.16
C ALA A 72 -17.23 16.60 4.51
N GLU A 73 -18.07 16.41 5.53
CA GLU A 73 -17.63 16.04 6.87
C GLU A 73 -17.34 14.54 6.96
N ASP A 74 -18.23 13.72 6.42
CA ASP A 74 -18.02 12.26 6.33
C ASP A 74 -16.75 11.93 5.53
N TYR A 75 -16.55 12.61 4.40
CA TYR A 75 -15.33 12.46 3.60
C TYR A 75 -14.09 12.85 4.41
N ARG A 76 -14.15 13.96 5.15
CA ARG A 76 -13.04 14.44 5.99
C ARG A 76 -12.68 13.44 7.08
N GLU A 77 -13.65 12.86 7.77
CA GLU A 77 -13.42 11.85 8.82
C GLU A 77 -12.74 10.59 8.28
N LYS A 78 -13.12 10.13 7.08
CA LYS A 78 -12.47 8.98 6.41
C LYS A 78 -11.04 9.29 5.97
N VAL A 79 -10.78 10.50 5.47
CA VAL A 79 -9.42 10.97 5.16
C VAL A 79 -8.56 11.01 6.43
N MET A 80 -9.12 11.46 7.56
CA MET A 80 -8.41 11.47 8.84
C MET A 80 -8.11 10.06 9.35
N ALA A 81 -9.04 9.12 9.18
CA ALA A 81 -8.82 7.71 9.49
C ALA A 81 -7.69 7.11 8.64
N LEU A 82 -7.68 7.39 7.33
CA LEU A 82 -6.60 6.95 6.44
C LEU A 82 -5.24 7.55 6.85
N LYS A 83 -5.22 8.85 7.16
CA LYS A 83 -4.01 9.54 7.66
C LYS A 83 -3.46 8.87 8.91
N GLU A 84 -4.32 8.53 9.86
CA GLU A 84 -3.93 7.85 11.10
C GLU A 84 -3.30 6.48 10.82
N ILE A 85 -3.89 5.68 9.94
CA ILE A 85 -3.33 4.36 9.57
C ILE A 85 -1.99 4.50 8.85
N ILE A 86 -1.86 5.47 7.94
CA ILE A 86 -0.57 5.78 7.29
C ILE A 86 0.47 6.15 8.36
N ALA A 87 0.11 7.02 9.31
CA ALA A 87 1.01 7.44 10.39
C ALA A 87 1.48 6.25 11.24
N ARG A 88 0.56 5.36 11.66
CA ARG A 88 0.90 4.12 12.39
C ARG A 88 1.84 3.21 11.60
N SER A 89 1.70 3.16 10.28
CA SER A 89 2.52 2.33 9.40
C SER A 89 3.94 2.87 9.23
N ILE A 90 4.13 4.20 9.35
CA ILE A 90 5.43 4.85 9.14
C ILE A 90 6.12 5.36 10.41
N GLN A 91 5.44 5.35 11.58
CA GLN A 91 5.96 5.92 12.84
C GLN A 91 7.29 5.32 13.31
N LYS A 92 7.62 4.10 12.88
CA LYS A 92 8.87 3.41 13.22
C LYS A 92 10.09 3.91 12.44
N TYR A 93 9.88 4.73 11.40
CA TYR A 93 10.94 5.27 10.57
C TYR A 93 11.32 6.69 11.00
N PRO A 94 12.56 7.14 10.72
CA PRO A 94 13.00 8.47 11.11
C PRO A 94 12.13 9.58 10.52
N ASP A 95 11.93 10.67 11.27
CA ASP A 95 11.22 11.85 10.77
C ASP A 95 11.99 12.54 9.64
N THR A 96 13.33 12.49 9.69
CA THR A 96 14.22 13.08 8.69
C THR A 96 14.50 12.14 7.51
N GLY A 97 14.77 12.71 6.34
CA GLY A 97 15.10 11.97 5.11
C GLY A 97 13.92 11.79 4.15
N CYS A 98 14.23 11.33 2.95
CA CYS A 98 13.29 11.25 1.82
C CYS A 98 12.34 10.06 1.98
N ALA A 99 11.04 10.32 1.97
CA ALA A 99 10.03 9.31 1.64
C ALA A 99 9.96 9.18 0.12
N PHE A 100 10.01 7.95 -0.40
CA PHE A 100 9.84 7.69 -1.83
C PHE A 100 8.48 7.06 -2.07
N VAL A 101 7.69 7.58 -3.00
CA VAL A 101 6.35 7.08 -3.32
C VAL A 101 6.29 6.56 -4.76
N ALA A 102 5.75 5.37 -4.96
CA ALA A 102 5.60 4.75 -6.26
C ALA A 102 4.13 4.40 -6.54
N GLY A 103 3.59 4.89 -7.64
CA GLY A 103 2.25 4.56 -8.11
C GLY A 103 2.33 3.53 -9.22
N LEU A 104 1.94 2.29 -8.91
CA LEU A 104 1.96 1.18 -9.85
C LEU A 104 0.67 1.08 -10.66
N GLY A 105 0.81 0.53 -11.86
CA GLY A 105 -0.31 0.24 -12.75
C GLY A 105 -0.25 1.02 -14.06
N ASN A 106 -1.18 0.69 -14.94
CA ASN A 106 -1.28 1.24 -16.29
C ASN A 106 -2.25 2.41 -16.34
N ARG A 107 -1.77 3.61 -16.72
CA ARG A 107 -2.60 4.82 -16.88
C ARG A 107 -3.71 4.66 -17.92
N ALA A 108 -3.52 3.83 -18.92
CA ALA A 108 -4.49 3.57 -19.98
C ALA A 108 -5.60 2.59 -19.57
N ILE A 109 -5.48 1.91 -18.43
CA ILE A 109 -6.48 0.96 -17.93
C ILE A 109 -7.14 1.56 -16.68
N THR A 110 -8.41 1.95 -16.77
CA THR A 110 -9.13 2.65 -15.69
C THR A 110 -9.00 1.95 -14.34
N ALA A 111 -9.25 0.64 -14.29
CA ALA A 111 -9.18 -0.14 -13.05
C ALA A 111 -7.76 -0.28 -12.47
N ASP A 112 -6.72 -0.12 -13.30
CA ASP A 112 -5.31 -0.25 -12.93
C ASP A 112 -4.63 1.12 -12.74
N SER A 113 -5.34 2.22 -13.01
CA SER A 113 -4.79 3.58 -12.98
C SER A 113 -4.76 4.21 -11.58
N VAL A 114 -5.15 3.47 -10.52
CA VAL A 114 -5.24 3.98 -9.14
C VAL A 114 -3.90 4.52 -8.65
N GLY A 115 -2.81 3.76 -8.79
CA GLY A 115 -1.48 4.19 -8.38
C GLY A 115 -1.00 5.46 -9.10
N PRO A 116 -1.00 5.51 -10.44
CA PRO A 116 -0.67 6.71 -11.19
C PRO A 116 -1.50 7.95 -10.83
N ASN A 117 -2.81 7.78 -10.63
CA ASN A 117 -3.70 8.87 -10.26
C ASN A 117 -3.47 9.34 -8.82
N ALA A 118 -3.17 8.43 -7.88
CA ALA A 118 -2.83 8.82 -6.53
C ALA A 118 -1.54 9.65 -6.50
N VAL A 119 -0.49 9.20 -7.20
CA VAL A 119 0.80 9.90 -7.27
C VAL A 119 0.68 11.30 -7.87
N SER A 120 -0.21 11.53 -8.85
CA SER A 120 -0.37 12.86 -9.46
C SER A 120 -0.90 13.92 -8.49
N HIS A 121 -1.45 13.52 -7.34
CA HIS A 121 -1.96 14.40 -6.30
C HIS A 121 -0.98 14.57 -5.12
N ILE A 122 0.22 13.99 -5.18
CA ILE A 122 1.23 14.09 -4.13
C ILE A 122 2.06 15.37 -4.31
N ILE A 123 2.18 16.15 -3.24
CA ILE A 123 3.09 17.31 -3.18
C ILE A 123 4.53 16.79 -3.06
N VAL A 124 5.27 16.77 -4.17
CA VAL A 124 6.68 16.38 -4.20
C VAL A 124 7.58 17.54 -3.80
N THR A 125 8.57 17.28 -2.94
CA THR A 125 9.37 18.34 -2.29
C THR A 125 10.87 18.07 -2.32
N ARG A 126 11.33 16.87 -2.71
CA ARG A 126 12.76 16.54 -2.81
C ARG A 126 13.55 17.55 -3.65
N HIS A 127 13.00 17.96 -4.79
CA HIS A 127 13.64 18.94 -5.68
C HIS A 127 13.78 20.34 -5.03
N ILE A 128 12.85 20.72 -4.14
CA ILE A 128 12.90 22.00 -3.40
C ILE A 128 14.04 21.95 -2.39
N ARG A 129 14.18 20.83 -1.65
CA ARG A 129 15.28 20.64 -0.71
C ARG A 129 16.64 20.76 -1.39
N GLU A 130 16.78 20.21 -2.61
CA GLU A 130 18.03 20.27 -3.38
C GLU A 130 18.31 21.68 -3.94
N ALA A 131 17.29 22.39 -4.42
CA ALA A 131 17.46 23.69 -5.08
C ALA A 131 17.44 24.90 -4.11
N ARG A 132 16.69 24.82 -3.01
CA ARG A 132 16.41 25.90 -2.05
C ARG A 132 16.23 25.35 -0.61
N PRO A 133 17.31 24.94 0.09
CA PRO A 133 17.23 24.34 1.42
C PRO A 133 16.53 25.22 2.48
N GLU A 134 16.78 26.54 2.46
CA GLU A 134 16.16 27.47 3.42
C GLU A 134 14.63 27.54 3.25
N LEU A 135 14.16 27.58 1.99
CA LEU A 135 12.73 27.55 1.70
C LEU A 135 12.11 26.24 2.17
N PHE A 136 12.76 25.11 1.89
CA PHE A 136 12.26 23.80 2.31
C PHE A 136 12.05 23.71 3.83
N THR A 137 13.01 24.17 4.61
CA THR A 137 12.91 24.20 6.08
C THR A 137 11.74 25.07 6.56
N ASN A 138 11.49 26.21 5.91
CA ASN A 138 10.40 27.11 6.28
C ASN A 138 9.00 26.59 5.92
N LEU A 139 8.88 25.72 4.91
CA LEU A 139 7.59 25.18 4.48
C LEU A 139 7.03 24.11 5.43
N GLY A 140 7.87 23.49 6.27
CA GLY A 140 7.43 22.45 7.21
C GLY A 140 6.97 21.14 6.55
N PHE A 141 7.29 20.92 5.28
CA PHE A 141 6.97 19.67 4.58
C PHE A 141 8.01 18.57 4.85
N SER A 142 7.55 17.32 4.79
CA SER A 142 8.45 16.18 4.63
C SER A 142 9.12 16.18 3.26
N GLU A 143 10.32 15.63 3.16
CA GLU A 143 10.99 15.41 1.89
C GLU A 143 10.35 14.22 1.16
N ILE A 144 9.74 14.48 0.00
CA ILE A 144 9.02 13.47 -0.78
C ILE A 144 9.54 13.46 -2.22
N ALA A 145 9.89 12.27 -2.69
CA ALA A 145 10.06 11.94 -4.09
C ALA A 145 8.91 11.02 -4.52
N ALA A 146 8.42 11.15 -5.75
CA ALA A 146 7.38 10.26 -6.25
C ALA A 146 7.58 9.91 -7.73
N ILE A 147 7.13 8.72 -8.13
CA ILE A 147 7.16 8.26 -9.52
C ILE A 147 5.96 7.35 -9.85
N SER A 148 5.54 7.33 -11.10
CA SER A 148 4.76 6.22 -11.66
C SER A 148 5.61 5.59 -12.76
N PRO A 149 6.20 4.39 -12.56
CA PRO A 149 7.20 3.84 -13.47
C PRO A 149 6.60 3.34 -14.79
N GLY A 150 5.28 3.28 -14.91
CA GLY A 150 4.59 2.61 -16.01
C GLY A 150 4.62 1.09 -15.86
N VAL A 151 4.19 0.39 -16.90
CA VAL A 151 4.15 -1.07 -16.94
C VAL A 151 5.18 -1.64 -17.92
N LEU A 152 5.56 -2.91 -17.73
CA LEU A 152 6.52 -3.62 -18.59
C LEU A 152 6.23 -3.44 -20.09
N GLY A 153 4.95 -3.50 -20.49
CA GLY A 153 4.56 -3.34 -21.90
C GLY A 153 4.79 -1.95 -22.49
N GLU A 154 4.95 -0.93 -21.66
CA GLU A 154 5.23 0.44 -22.08
C GLU A 154 6.73 0.75 -22.07
N THR A 155 7.44 0.25 -21.05
CA THR A 155 8.84 0.64 -20.78
C THR A 155 9.86 -0.41 -21.18
N GLY A 156 9.47 -1.67 -21.30
CA GLY A 156 10.38 -2.80 -21.43
C GLY A 156 11.17 -3.14 -20.15
N ILE A 157 10.90 -2.46 -19.04
CA ILE A 157 11.59 -2.62 -17.75
C ILE A 157 10.56 -2.93 -16.66
N GLU A 158 10.84 -3.91 -15.81
CA GLU A 158 9.96 -4.22 -14.69
C GLU A 158 9.91 -3.06 -13.68
N SER A 159 8.72 -2.76 -13.17
CA SER A 159 8.54 -1.65 -12.22
C SER A 159 9.44 -1.81 -10.98
N ALA A 160 9.62 -3.04 -10.49
CA ALA A 160 10.52 -3.34 -9.36
C ALA A 160 11.98 -2.95 -9.66
N GLU A 161 12.45 -3.14 -10.90
CA GLU A 161 13.80 -2.78 -11.31
C GLU A 161 13.96 -1.26 -11.36
N VAL A 162 13.01 -0.55 -11.95
CA VAL A 162 12.99 0.94 -11.96
C VAL A 162 13.06 1.49 -10.53
N LEU A 163 12.22 0.95 -9.63
CA LEU A 163 12.20 1.38 -8.23
C LEU A 163 13.50 1.06 -7.50
N SER A 164 14.09 -0.11 -7.74
CA SER A 164 15.39 -0.50 -7.17
C SER A 164 16.50 0.45 -7.61
N CYS A 165 16.59 0.76 -8.90
CA CYS A 165 17.60 1.69 -9.44
C CYS A 165 17.47 3.08 -8.82
N ILE A 166 16.24 3.61 -8.71
CA ILE A 166 16.00 4.92 -8.12
C ILE A 166 16.31 4.91 -6.63
N ALA A 167 15.84 3.89 -5.89
CA ALA A 167 16.05 3.78 -4.45
C ALA A 167 17.54 3.67 -4.10
N ASN A 168 18.32 2.93 -4.88
CA ASN A 168 19.78 2.85 -4.74
C ASN A 168 20.46 4.21 -4.93
N ARG A 169 19.91 5.07 -5.80
CA ARG A 169 20.47 6.40 -6.08
C ARG A 169 20.09 7.42 -5.01
N ILE A 170 18.81 7.50 -4.63
CA ILE A 170 18.31 8.55 -3.74
C ILE A 170 18.34 8.15 -2.25
N LYS A 171 18.51 6.85 -1.96
CA LYS A 171 18.59 6.26 -0.61
C LYS A 171 17.46 6.75 0.31
N PRO A 172 16.19 6.48 -0.03
CA PRO A 172 15.07 6.94 0.79
C PRO A 172 14.97 6.12 2.08
N LYS A 173 14.34 6.69 3.12
CA LYS A 173 14.13 6.01 4.42
C LYS A 173 13.15 4.85 4.32
N PHE A 174 12.17 4.96 3.44
CA PHE A 174 11.20 3.92 3.09
C PHE A 174 10.59 4.23 1.72
N LEU A 175 9.99 3.20 1.12
CA LEU A 175 9.19 3.28 -0.09
C LEU A 175 7.71 3.09 0.28
N VAL A 176 6.83 3.95 -0.20
CA VAL A 176 5.38 3.75 -0.20
C VAL A 176 4.96 3.36 -1.61
N VAL A 177 4.28 2.24 -1.77
CA VAL A 177 3.80 1.72 -3.05
C VAL A 177 2.29 1.85 -3.04
N ILE A 178 1.71 2.36 -4.11
CA ILE A 178 0.26 2.50 -4.27
C ILE A 178 -0.13 1.71 -5.52
N ASP A 179 -0.98 0.70 -5.34
CA ASP A 179 -1.42 -0.20 -6.41
C ASP A 179 -2.92 -0.50 -6.30
N ALA A 180 -3.52 -0.93 -7.41
CA ALA A 180 -4.89 -1.42 -7.42
C ALA A 180 -4.93 -2.89 -6.95
N LEU A 181 -5.73 -3.19 -5.93
CA LEU A 181 -5.90 -4.55 -5.39
C LEU A 181 -7.15 -5.24 -5.97
N ALA A 182 -7.12 -6.57 -6.10
CA ALA A 182 -8.29 -7.36 -6.44
C ALA A 182 -9.06 -7.79 -5.17
N SER A 183 -10.35 -7.47 -5.09
CA SER A 183 -11.27 -8.02 -4.08
C SER A 183 -12.15 -9.11 -4.69
N ARG A 184 -12.53 -10.11 -3.88
CA ARG A 184 -13.54 -11.11 -4.29
C ARG A 184 -14.97 -10.59 -4.15
N ARG A 185 -15.21 -9.61 -3.27
CA ARG A 185 -16.55 -9.12 -2.93
C ARG A 185 -16.81 -7.84 -3.70
N ILE A 186 -17.88 -7.82 -4.48
CA ILE A 186 -18.32 -6.62 -5.21
C ILE A 186 -18.52 -5.45 -4.24
N SER A 187 -19.02 -5.71 -3.03
CA SER A 187 -19.23 -4.69 -1.99
C SER A 187 -17.96 -3.97 -1.52
N ARG A 188 -16.76 -4.49 -1.84
CA ARG A 188 -15.46 -3.92 -1.46
C ARG A 188 -14.76 -3.20 -2.61
N LEU A 189 -15.33 -3.24 -3.81
CA LEU A 189 -14.78 -2.52 -4.96
C LEU A 189 -14.92 -1.01 -4.71
N ALA A 190 -13.78 -0.31 -4.75
CA ALA A 190 -13.67 1.14 -4.53
C ALA A 190 -14.12 1.64 -3.14
N THR A 191 -14.37 0.75 -2.18
CA THR A 191 -14.81 1.09 -0.82
C THR A 191 -13.83 0.64 0.26
N THR A 192 -12.71 0.03 -0.12
CA THR A 192 -11.74 -0.53 0.82
C THR A 192 -10.33 -0.15 0.43
N ILE A 193 -9.54 0.30 1.41
CA ILE A 193 -8.10 0.54 1.28
C ILE A 193 -7.38 -0.46 2.19
N GLN A 194 -6.30 -1.06 1.70
CA GLN A 194 -5.42 -1.87 2.54
C GLN A 194 -4.04 -1.24 2.58
N ILE A 195 -3.43 -1.20 3.76
CA ILE A 195 -2.05 -0.77 3.98
C ILE A 195 -1.31 -1.91 4.66
N SER A 196 -0.12 -2.26 4.19
CA SER A 196 0.75 -3.27 4.79
C SER A 196 2.22 -2.93 4.73
N ASP A 197 3.00 -3.47 5.68
CA ASP A 197 4.46 -3.35 5.72
C ASP A 197 5.21 -4.58 5.17
N SER A 198 4.48 -5.48 4.51
CA SER A 198 5.02 -6.69 3.88
C SER A 198 5.44 -6.49 2.42
N GLY A 199 5.15 -5.32 1.83
CA GLY A 199 5.34 -5.06 0.41
C GLY A 199 4.23 -5.66 -0.47
N ILE A 200 4.47 -5.65 -1.78
CA ILE A 200 3.47 -6.08 -2.77
C ILE A 200 4.09 -6.96 -3.85
N ASN A 201 3.29 -7.87 -4.40
CA ASN A 201 3.61 -8.64 -5.60
C ASN A 201 2.78 -8.10 -6.78
N PRO A 202 3.35 -7.23 -7.63
CA PRO A 202 2.60 -6.60 -8.72
C PRO A 202 2.02 -7.64 -9.67
N GLY A 203 0.77 -7.46 -10.11
CA GLY A 203 0.17 -8.41 -11.04
C GLY A 203 -0.16 -9.78 -10.44
N SER A 204 -0.21 -9.89 -9.10
CA SER A 204 -0.84 -11.02 -8.39
C SER A 204 -2.29 -11.25 -8.86
N GLY A 205 -2.92 -10.24 -9.48
CA GLY A 205 -4.23 -10.21 -10.16
C GLY A 205 -4.26 -10.67 -11.63
N VAL A 206 -3.10 -10.82 -12.30
CA VAL A 206 -3.02 -11.26 -13.72
C VAL A 206 -2.28 -12.60 -13.89
N GLY A 207 -1.64 -13.12 -12.83
CA GLY A 207 -1.08 -14.48 -12.81
C GLY A 207 0.37 -14.56 -13.29
N ASN A 208 1.05 -13.40 -13.35
CA ASN A 208 2.48 -13.35 -13.65
C ASN A 208 3.28 -13.38 -12.34
N ASN A 209 4.34 -14.20 -12.30
CA ASN A 209 5.38 -14.15 -11.27
C ASN A 209 6.27 -12.92 -11.52
N ARG A 210 5.74 -11.73 -11.26
CA ARG A 210 6.55 -10.50 -11.27
C ARG A 210 7.40 -10.45 -10.01
N PRO A 211 8.60 -9.85 -10.06
CA PRO A 211 9.43 -9.66 -8.88
C PRO A 211 8.67 -8.88 -7.80
N ALA A 212 8.78 -9.36 -6.57
CA ALA A 212 8.19 -8.72 -5.41
C ALA A 212 8.80 -7.34 -5.18
N ILE A 213 7.97 -6.40 -4.76
CA ILE A 213 8.36 -5.07 -4.30
C ILE A 213 8.23 -5.10 -2.78
N ASP A 214 9.27 -5.60 -2.13
CA ASP A 214 9.34 -5.77 -0.68
C ASP A 214 10.74 -5.40 -0.15
N GLN A 215 10.89 -5.42 1.17
CA GLN A 215 12.16 -5.09 1.81
C GLN A 215 13.29 -6.06 1.46
N LYS A 216 12.98 -7.35 1.22
CA LYS A 216 13.96 -8.37 0.90
C LYS A 216 14.61 -8.12 -0.47
N HIS A 217 13.81 -7.70 -1.44
CA HIS A 217 14.28 -7.48 -2.82
C HIS A 217 14.88 -6.08 -3.02
N LEU A 218 14.34 -5.07 -2.35
CA LEU A 218 14.79 -3.68 -2.53
C LEU A 218 15.86 -3.24 -1.51
N GLY A 219 15.99 -3.93 -0.38
CA GLY A 219 16.95 -3.57 0.68
C GLY A 219 16.54 -2.34 1.49
N LEU A 220 15.31 -1.85 1.35
CA LEU A 220 14.74 -0.77 2.17
C LEU A 220 13.32 -1.10 2.61
N PRO A 221 12.81 -0.49 3.69
CA PRO A 221 11.45 -0.74 4.13
C PRO A 221 10.42 -0.35 3.07
N VAL A 222 9.40 -1.19 2.89
CA VAL A 222 8.31 -0.99 1.92
C VAL A 222 6.98 -1.00 2.65
N ILE A 223 6.19 0.04 2.43
CA ILE A 223 4.79 0.14 2.81
C ILE A 223 4.00 0.07 1.50
N SER A 224 2.95 -0.74 1.43
CA SER A 224 2.10 -0.92 0.24
C SER A 224 0.63 -0.72 0.58
#